data_AF-A0A8B6CV52-F1
#
_entry.id   AF-A0A8B6CV52-F1
#
_cell.length_a   1.000
_cell.length_b   1.000
_cell.length_c   1.000
_cell.angle_alpha   90.00
_cell.angle_beta   90.00
_cell.angle_gamma   90.00
#
_symmetry.space_group_name_H-M   'P 1'
#
loop_
_entity.id
_entity.type
_entity.pdbx_description
1 polymer ?
#
loop_
_entity_poly.entity_id
_entity_poly.type
_entity_poly.pdbx_seq_one_letter_code
_entity_poly.pdbx_strand_id
1 'polypeptide(L)'
;MKPEFTTIAEDMNKLAAIIPPNQYYRFHDHWKTVMQKLSFLTAFIKYLEKEELNTREEVAKMVGVYTNREEGFHMDLDDYLHGLLQLASELSRLAVNSVTAGDYGRPLQ
;
A
#
# COMPACT_ATOMS: atom_id res chain seq x y z
N MET A 1 -9.13 -8.40 -9.70
CA MET A 1 -7.95 -7.64 -9.26
C MET A 1 -7.66 -6.62 -10.35
N LYS A 2 -7.47 -5.34 -10.04
CA LYS A 2 -7.27 -4.32 -11.08
C LYS A 2 -5.97 -4.63 -11.86
N PRO A 3 -5.95 -4.50 -13.20
CA PRO A 3 -4.84 -4.97 -14.03
C PRO A 3 -3.48 -4.36 -13.63
N GLU A 4 -3.48 -3.16 -13.06
CA GLU A 4 -2.29 -2.46 -12.59
C GLU A 4 -1.57 -3.21 -11.47
N PHE A 5 -2.32 -3.87 -10.56
CA PHE A 5 -1.73 -4.66 -9.47
C PHE A 5 -1.05 -5.94 -9.96
N THR A 6 -1.52 -6.51 -11.08
CA THR A 6 -0.86 -7.65 -11.70
C THR A 6 0.52 -7.25 -12.23
N THR A 7 0.62 -6.11 -12.91
CA THR A 7 1.90 -5.55 -13.37
C THR A 7 2.82 -5.22 -12.20
N ILE A 8 2.30 -4.60 -11.14
CA ILE A 8 3.08 -4.32 -9.92
C ILE A 8 3.65 -5.60 -9.32
N ALA A 9 2.84 -6.66 -9.20
CA ALA A 9 3.31 -7.93 -8.68
C ALA A 9 4.41 -8.56 -9.54
N GLU A 10 4.31 -8.47 -10.87
CA GLU A 10 5.38 -8.91 -11.78
C GLU A 10 6.67 -8.11 -11.59
N ASP A 11 6.58 -6.79 -11.45
CA ASP A 11 7.75 -5.93 -11.27
C ASP A 11 8.39 -6.11 -9.88
N MET A 12 7.60 -6.34 -8.83
CA MET A 12 8.11 -6.69 -7.50
C MET A 12 8.82 -8.04 -7.51
N ASN A 13 8.32 -9.02 -8.28
CA ASN A 13 9.01 -10.29 -8.46
C ASN A 13 10.34 -10.14 -9.21
N LYS A 14 10.41 -9.29 -10.23
CA LYS A 14 11.68 -8.96 -10.92
C LYS A 14 12.66 -8.28 -9.96
N LEU A 15 12.18 -7.37 -9.13
CA LEU A 15 12.99 -6.70 -8.10
C LEU A 15 13.50 -7.72 -7.06
N ALA A 16 12.64 -8.61 -6.58
CA ALA A 16 13.01 -9.66 -5.65
C ALA A 16 14.11 -10.59 -6.23
N ALA A 17 14.05 -10.91 -7.53
CA ALA A 17 15.00 -11.78 -8.20
C ALA A 17 16.42 -11.21 -8.31
N ILE A 18 16.58 -9.88 -8.33
CA ILE A 18 17.89 -9.23 -8.43
C ILE A 18 18.57 -9.00 -7.07
N ILE A 19 17.83 -9.12 -5.97
CA ILE A 19 18.34 -8.85 -4.62
C ILE A 19 19.03 -10.12 -4.08
N PRO A 20 20.32 -10.04 -3.69
CA PRO A 20 20.98 -11.17 -3.07
C PRO A 20 20.31 -11.58 -1.75
N PRO A 21 20.36 -12.87 -1.36
CA PRO A 21 19.83 -13.33 -0.08
C PRO A 21 20.39 -12.50 1.09
N ASN A 22 19.53 -12.19 2.06
CA ASN A 22 19.85 -11.38 3.25
C ASN A 22 20.32 -9.94 2.99
N GLN A 23 20.20 -9.41 1.77
CA GLN A 23 20.56 -8.01 1.45
C GLN A 23 19.34 -7.09 1.27
N TYR A 24 18.16 -7.49 1.74
CA TYR A 24 16.94 -6.69 1.66
C TYR A 24 17.14 -5.25 2.20
N TYR A 25 17.50 -5.13 3.48
CA TYR A 25 17.67 -3.81 4.13
C TYR A 25 18.87 -3.01 3.61
N ARG A 26 19.81 -3.65 2.91
CA ARG A 26 20.94 -2.94 2.29
C ARG A 26 20.48 -2.05 1.13
N PHE A 27 19.46 -2.49 0.40
CA PHE A 27 18.95 -1.78 -0.77
C PHE A 27 17.55 -1.21 -0.56
N HIS A 28 16.93 -1.43 0.60
CA HIS A 28 15.55 -1.08 0.92
C HIS A 28 15.15 0.35 0.56
N ASP A 29 16.03 1.33 0.81
CA ASP A 29 15.78 2.75 0.50
C ASP A 29 15.43 3.01 -0.98
N HIS A 30 15.83 2.14 -1.91
CA HIS A 30 15.53 2.29 -3.34
C HIS A 30 14.03 2.11 -3.65
N TRP A 31 13.34 1.22 -2.94
CA TRP A 31 11.92 0.92 -3.17
C TRP A 31 11.02 1.31 -2.00
N LYS A 32 11.59 1.71 -0.86
CA LYS A 32 10.89 2.17 0.35
C LYS A 32 9.73 3.12 0.04
N THR A 33 10.01 4.23 -0.66
CA THR A 33 8.98 5.22 -1.01
C THR A 33 7.89 4.64 -1.92
N VAL A 34 8.24 3.70 -2.80
CA VAL A 34 7.27 3.02 -3.67
C VAL A 34 6.38 2.10 -2.85
N MET A 35 6.94 1.31 -1.94
CA MET A 35 6.18 0.41 -1.05
C MET A 35 5.20 1.18 -0.16
N GLN A 36 5.64 2.31 0.39
CA GLN A 36 4.77 3.19 1.19
C GLN A 36 3.60 3.73 0.37
N LYS A 37 3.86 4.18 -0.87
CA LYS A 37 2.81 4.65 -1.79
C LYS A 37 1.85 3.52 -2.18
N LEU A 38 2.37 2.32 -2.43
CA LEU A 38 1.55 1.15 -2.74
C LEU A 38 0.66 0.75 -1.56
N SER A 39 1.19 0.78 -0.33
CA SER A 39 0.41 0.58 0.90
C SER A 39 -0.72 1.60 1.01
N PHE A 40 -0.39 2.89 0.84
CA PHE A 40 -1.37 3.98 0.83
C PHE A 40 -2.47 3.75 -0.23
N LEU A 41 -2.10 3.55 -1.49
CA LEU A 41 -3.04 3.39 -2.59
C LEU A 41 -3.95 2.17 -2.39
N THR A 42 -3.38 1.08 -1.90
CA THR A 42 -4.14 -0.15 -1.64
C THR A 42 -5.16 0.07 -0.53
N ALA A 43 -4.74 0.66 0.59
CA ALA A 43 -5.63 1.02 1.69
C ALA A 43 -6.71 2.01 1.27
N PHE A 44 -6.36 2.99 0.43
CA PHE A 44 -7.31 3.98 -0.05
C PHE A 44 -8.36 3.36 -0.97
N ILE A 45 -7.97 2.46 -1.88
CA ILE A 45 -8.91 1.74 -2.74
C ILE A 45 -9.92 0.94 -1.91
N LYS A 46 -9.46 0.18 -0.89
CA LYS A 46 -10.39 -0.59 -0.04
C LYS A 46 -11.31 0.32 0.77
N TYR A 47 -10.81 1.43 1.30
CA TYR A 47 -11.65 2.40 1.98
C TYR A 47 -12.73 2.96 1.04
N LEU A 48 -12.37 3.32 -0.21
CA LEU A 48 -13.36 3.82 -1.18
C LEU A 48 -14.39 2.77 -1.59
N GLU A 49 -14.04 1.48 -1.59
CA GLU A 49 -14.92 0.39 -2.00
C GLU A 49 -15.79 -0.16 -0.85
N LYS A 50 -15.27 -0.18 0.38
CA LYS A 50 -15.88 -0.89 1.53
C LYS A 50 -15.87 -0.13 2.84
N GLU A 51 -15.25 1.05 2.89
CA GLU A 51 -15.09 1.85 4.12
C GLU A 51 -14.29 1.11 5.21
N GLU A 52 -13.41 0.20 4.79
CA GLU A 52 -12.56 -0.62 5.66
C GLU A 52 -11.09 -0.35 5.39
N LEU A 53 -10.25 -0.55 6.42
CA LEU A 53 -8.80 -0.54 6.29
C LEU A 53 -8.28 -1.90 5.81
N ASN A 54 -7.20 -1.90 5.04
CA ASN A 54 -6.48 -3.14 4.74
C ASN A 54 -5.67 -3.62 5.94
N THR A 55 -5.51 -4.93 6.08
CA THR A 55 -4.40 -5.47 6.87
C THR A 55 -3.12 -5.52 6.05
N ARG A 56 -1.96 -5.61 6.71
CA ARG A 56 -0.66 -5.70 6.04
C ARG A 56 -0.57 -6.92 5.11
N GLU A 57 -1.16 -8.04 5.51
CA GLU A 57 -1.22 -9.30 4.75
C GLU A 57 -2.03 -9.11 3.45
N GLU A 58 -3.13 -8.38 3.50
CA GLU A 58 -3.93 -8.07 2.32
C GLU A 58 -3.19 -7.15 1.35
N VAL A 59 -2.47 -6.14 1.86
CA VAL A 59 -1.63 -5.27 1.02
C VAL A 59 -0.51 -6.06 0.38
N ALA A 60 0.23 -6.86 1.16
CA ALA A 60 1.31 -7.70 0.67
C ALA A 60 0.83 -8.65 -0.44
N LYS A 61 -0.34 -9.27 -0.24
CA LYS A 61 -0.97 -10.14 -1.25
C LYS A 61 -1.35 -9.40 -2.53
N MET A 62 -1.85 -8.16 -2.44
CA MET A 62 -2.18 -7.37 -3.63
C MET A 62 -0.96 -6.86 -4.38
N VAL A 63 0.12 -6.54 -3.67
CA VAL A 63 1.40 -6.10 -4.25
C VAL A 63 2.25 -7.28 -4.74
N GLY A 64 1.91 -8.52 -4.37
CA GLY A 64 2.62 -9.73 -4.80
C GLY A 64 3.90 -9.99 -4.03
N VAL A 65 3.96 -9.59 -2.76
CA VAL A 65 5.13 -9.76 -1.88
C VAL A 65 4.76 -10.55 -0.63
N TYR A 66 5.76 -11.06 0.08
CA TYR A 66 5.55 -11.78 1.32
C TYR A 66 5.25 -10.85 2.49
N THR A 67 4.80 -11.43 3.59
CA THR A 67 4.57 -10.72 4.85
C THR A 67 5.70 -10.98 5.84
N ASN A 68 6.29 -12.18 5.81
CA ASN A 68 7.40 -12.55 6.66
C ASN A 68 8.73 -12.39 5.90
N ARG A 69 9.75 -11.90 6.61
CA ARG A 69 11.11 -11.75 6.09
C ARG A 69 11.75 -13.08 5.71
N GLU A 70 11.42 -14.16 6.40
CA GLU A 70 11.99 -15.49 6.16
C GLU A 70 11.54 -16.10 4.82
N GLU A 71 10.39 -15.65 4.31
CA GLU A 71 9.83 -16.12 3.03
C GLU A 71 10.44 -15.39 1.82
N GLY A 72 11.09 -14.23 2.05
CA GLY A 72 11.83 -13.50 1.03
C GLY A 72 11.52 -12.00 1.00
N PHE A 73 11.33 -11.47 -0.21
CA PHE A 73 10.99 -10.06 -0.42
C PHE A 73 9.61 -9.77 0.14
N HIS A 74 9.52 -8.87 1.11
CA HIS A 74 8.35 -8.73 1.97
C HIS A 74 7.90 -7.28 2.13
N MET A 75 6.66 -7.10 2.56
CA MET A 75 6.13 -5.83 3.02
C MET A 75 6.64 -5.53 4.43
N ASP A 76 7.58 -4.60 4.53
CA ASP A 76 8.08 -4.12 5.81
C ASP A 76 6.96 -3.41 6.61
N LEU A 77 6.95 -3.62 7.93
CA LEU A 77 5.91 -3.07 8.81
C LEU A 77 5.93 -1.54 8.79
N ASP A 78 7.11 -0.92 8.78
CA ASP A 78 7.25 0.53 8.79
C ASP A 78 6.71 1.14 7.50
N ASP A 79 6.93 0.48 6.36
CA ASP A 79 6.41 0.95 5.07
C ASP A 79 4.89 0.88 5.00
N TYR A 80 4.32 -0.21 5.53
CA TYR A 80 2.88 -0.36 5.64
C TYR A 80 2.27 0.75 6.50
N LEU A 81 2.79 0.94 7.72
CA LEU A 81 2.30 1.95 8.66
C LEU A 81 2.48 3.38 8.11
N HIS A 82 3.59 3.66 7.44
CA HIS A 82 3.81 4.96 6.82
C HIS A 82 2.81 5.23 5.68
N GLY A 83 2.46 4.21 4.88
CA GLY A 83 1.38 4.33 3.90
C GLY A 83 0.01 4.61 4.52
N LEU A 84 -0.30 4.00 5.67
CA LEU A 84 -1.55 4.28 6.39
C LEU A 84 -1.62 5.72 6.92
N LEU A 85 -0.50 6.30 7.35
CA LEU A 85 -0.48 7.71 7.79
C LEU A 85 -0.83 8.67 6.63
N GLN A 86 -0.41 8.34 5.40
CA GLN A 86 -0.77 9.11 4.21
C GLN A 86 -2.27 9.02 3.92
N LEU A 87 -2.91 7.88 4.21
CA LEU A 87 -4.35 7.71 4.04
C LEU A 87 -5.15 8.74 4.87
N ALA A 88 -4.81 8.95 6.14
CA ALA A 88 -5.53 9.91 6.99
C ALA A 88 -5.51 11.34 6.43
N SER A 89 -4.38 11.75 5.85
CA SER A 89 -4.24 13.06 5.21
C SER A 89 -5.15 13.17 3.97
N GLU A 90 -5.23 12.10 3.19
CA GLU A 90 -6.05 12.05 1.99
C GLU A 90 -7.55 11.94 2.28
N LEU A 91 -7.95 11.25 3.35
CA LEU A 91 -9.34 11.23 3.81
C LEU A 91 -9.81 12.61 4.27
N SER A 92 -8.93 13.36 4.93
CA SER A 92 -9.24 14.75 5.31
C SER A 92 -9.53 15.62 4.09
N ARG A 93 -8.73 15.47 3.03
CA ARG A 93 -8.96 16.16 1.75
C ARG A 93 -10.23 15.69 1.06
N LEU A 94 -10.48 14.38 1.06
CA LEU A 94 -11.68 13.78 0.48
C LEU A 94 -12.94 14.31 1.16
N ALA A 95 -12.98 14.37 2.50
CA ALA A 95 -14.14 14.86 3.26
C ALA A 95 -14.52 16.30 2.88
N VAL A 96 -13.55 17.21 2.79
CA VAL A 96 -13.79 18.61 2.38
C VAL A 96 -14.30 18.69 0.94
N ASN A 97 -13.70 17.90 0.04
CA ASN A 97 -14.13 17.86 -1.36
C ASN A 97 -15.52 17.24 -1.52
N SER A 98 -15.88 16.25 -0.70
CA SER A 98 -17.21 15.64 -0.68
C SER A 98 -18.29 16.65 -0.30
N VAL A 99 -18.07 17.46 0.74
CA VAL A 99 -19.00 18.55 1.09
C VAL A 99 -19.16 19.53 -0.06
N THR A 100 -18.05 19.92 -0.69
CA THR A 100 -18.06 20.82 -1.85
C THR A 100 -18.82 20.24 -3.04
N ALA A 101 -18.78 18.91 -3.20
CA ALA A 101 -19.52 18.16 -4.22
C ALA A 101 -20.99 17.88 -3.83
N GLY A 102 -21.45 18.33 -2.66
CA GLY A 102 -22.81 18.15 -2.16
C GLY A 102 -23.06 16.83 -1.43
N ASP A 103 -22.02 16.05 -1.15
CA ASP A 103 -22.07 14.84 -0.32
C ASP A 103 -21.73 15.17 1.13
N TYR A 104 -22.76 15.43 1.92
CA TYR A 104 -22.65 15.79 3.34
C TYR A 104 -22.57 14.57 4.28
N GLY A 105 -22.78 13.35 3.77
CA GLY A 105 -22.71 12.12 4.57
C GLY A 105 -21.29 11.64 4.78
N ARG A 106 -20.45 11.79 3.74
CA ARG A 106 -19.06 11.31 3.71
C ARG A 106 -18.14 11.80 4.83
N PRO A 107 -18.22 13.06 5.33
CA PRO A 107 -17.33 13.50 6.41
C PRO A 107 -17.59 12.85 7.78
N LEU A 108 -18.75 12.21 7.96
CA LEU A 108 -19.14 11.57 9.22
C LEU A 108 -18.72 10.09 9.30
N GLN A 109 -18.25 9.52 8.19
CA GLN A 109 -17.79 8.14 8.06
C GLN A 109 -16.27 8.06 8.31
#